data_AF-A0A6S7LGB5-F1
#
_entry.id   AF-A0A6S7LGB5-F1
#
_cell.length_a   1.000
_cell.length_b   1.000
_cell.length_c   1.000
_cell.angle_alpha   90.00
_cell.angle_beta   90.00
_cell.angle_gamma   90.00
#
_symmetry.space_group_name_H-M   'P 1'
#
loop_
_entity.id
_entity.type
_entity.pdbx_description
1 polymer ?
#
loop_
_entity_poly.entity_id
_entity_poly.type
_entity_poly.pdbx_seq_one_letter_code
_entity_poly.pdbx_strand_id
1 'polypeptide(L)'
;MRHIGGKCIHVLGGAFTKPKVGQFLVIYDGCVKDRLEFQLWPSGILLLTRYGMCVKPTGPVTDGVRVGVFSSCNATDTWSWTTRGSLQYKKKMCLKPETGGRNPYNNAELVLDSVCDEPENLFEFMLVNSAFGWYLYIGPRQPNNKARLISPSTTKAKSCLLFFYYMYGYYVNELRVYVKSGSNMYPVWSLSGEQGSKSGICNLLQPLEIEELSNITLNAEEVARSLYNLDTSKACGPDGIPTRLLQECSIQIAPSICELFNHSLHTGQIPSEWKSANVTPIHKKDHETSAALYADDTKVYKSIKSEDDCQILQHALTSLECWSHDNNLDFNQSKCKVLTITRKKTPLVHVYHMNSKELLRVDKEKDLGVCVSANFNWDVHIHTITSKANKMLGLLKRTCPLLRDKTVRRTLYLSLVRSQLCYASEVWSPHTVKLKSRVESVQRRATAWILQSKHGEMTYQQRLMNLNLLPLCYEREISDL
;
A
#
# COMPACT_ATOMS: atom_id res chain seq x y z
N MET A 1 -9.56 -11.75 -15.47
CA MET A 1 -9.39 -13.18 -15.16
C MET A 1 -8.17 -13.69 -15.90
N ARG A 2 -7.20 -14.27 -15.19
CA ARG A 2 -5.93 -14.77 -15.73
C ARG A 2 -5.92 -16.30 -15.72
N HIS A 3 -5.49 -16.89 -16.80
CA HIS A 3 -5.13 -18.30 -16.88
C HIS A 3 -3.74 -18.51 -16.29
N ILE A 4 -3.50 -19.66 -15.66
CA ILE A 4 -2.23 -19.98 -15.00
C ILE A 4 -0.98 -19.88 -15.91
N GLY A 5 -1.14 -19.95 -17.23
CA GLY A 5 -0.09 -19.68 -18.21
C GLY A 5 0.34 -18.22 -18.30
N GLY A 6 -0.25 -17.33 -17.51
CA GLY A 6 0.07 -15.90 -17.45
C GLY A 6 -0.80 -15.01 -18.35
N LYS A 7 -1.61 -15.61 -19.22
CA LYS A 7 -2.46 -14.91 -20.20
C LYS A 7 -3.86 -14.65 -19.66
N CYS A 8 -4.59 -13.69 -20.24
CA CYS A 8 -5.90 -13.31 -19.73
C CYS A 8 -7.04 -13.59 -20.70
N ILE A 9 -8.24 -13.75 -20.14
CA ILE A 9 -9.47 -13.83 -20.90
C ILE A 9 -9.76 -12.46 -21.54
N HIS A 10 -9.93 -12.45 -22.85
CA HIS A 10 -10.30 -11.30 -23.65
C HIS A 10 -11.57 -11.63 -24.43
N VAL A 11 -12.33 -10.60 -24.82
CA VAL A 11 -13.24 -10.73 -25.95
C VAL A 11 -12.39 -10.66 -27.23
N LEU A 12 -12.65 -11.51 -28.22
CA LEU A 12 -11.94 -11.48 -29.50
C LEU A 12 -11.93 -10.04 -30.07
N GLY A 13 -10.77 -9.50 -30.46
CA GLY A 13 -10.64 -8.09 -30.90
C GLY A 13 -10.57 -7.05 -29.75
N GLY A 14 -10.52 -7.50 -28.49
CA GLY A 14 -10.13 -6.72 -27.31
C GLY A 14 -11.21 -5.81 -26.72
N ALA A 15 -12.42 -5.75 -27.27
CA ALA A 15 -13.50 -4.88 -26.77
C ALA A 15 -13.09 -3.38 -26.68
N PHE A 16 -12.37 -2.86 -27.68
CA PHE A 16 -12.13 -1.42 -27.82
C PHE A 16 -13.47 -0.66 -28.02
N THR A 17 -14.39 -1.29 -28.74
CA THR A 17 -15.80 -0.90 -28.91
C THR A 17 -16.71 -1.97 -28.31
N LYS A 18 -18.01 -1.68 -28.16
CA LYS A 18 -18.99 -2.64 -27.63
C LYS A 18 -19.00 -3.92 -28.48
N PRO A 19 -18.74 -5.10 -27.90
CA PRO A 19 -18.76 -6.36 -28.64
C PRO A 19 -20.10 -6.67 -29.31
N LYS A 20 -20.04 -7.40 -30.43
CA LYS A 20 -21.24 -7.97 -31.06
C LYS A 20 -21.78 -9.10 -30.19
N VAL A 21 -23.10 -9.31 -30.23
CA VAL A 21 -23.73 -10.43 -29.53
C VAL A 21 -23.18 -11.76 -30.06
N GLY A 22 -22.77 -12.64 -29.17
CA GLY A 22 -22.16 -13.92 -29.50
C GLY A 22 -20.66 -13.85 -29.82
N GLN A 23 -20.02 -12.69 -29.69
CA GLN A 23 -18.58 -12.57 -29.89
C GLN A 23 -17.82 -13.40 -28.85
N PHE A 24 -16.95 -14.28 -29.31
CA PHE A 24 -16.30 -15.30 -28.48
C PHE A 24 -15.21 -14.71 -27.58
N LEU A 25 -14.95 -15.43 -26.49
CA LEU A 25 -13.84 -15.19 -25.60
C LEU A 25 -12.61 -15.94 -26.08
N VAL A 26 -11.46 -15.30 -25.92
CA VAL A 26 -10.14 -15.84 -26.26
C VAL A 26 -9.17 -15.62 -25.11
N ILE A 27 -8.03 -16.28 -25.16
CA ILE A 27 -6.91 -16.03 -24.26
C ILE A 27 -5.84 -15.18 -24.97
N TYR A 28 -5.31 -14.16 -24.30
CA TYR A 28 -4.35 -13.23 -24.92
C TYR A 28 -3.40 -12.60 -23.89
N ASP A 29 -2.20 -12.22 -24.32
CA ASP A 29 -1.21 -11.51 -23.52
C ASP A 29 -1.63 -10.06 -23.21
N GLY A 30 -1.62 -9.70 -21.93
CA GLY A 30 -1.98 -8.35 -21.48
C GLY A 30 -3.22 -8.37 -20.59
N CYS A 31 -3.00 -8.17 -19.29
CA CYS A 31 -3.97 -8.56 -18.28
C CYS A 31 -4.56 -7.41 -17.45
N VAL A 32 -4.35 -6.16 -17.85
CA VAL A 32 -4.70 -4.99 -17.02
C VAL A 32 -5.25 -3.90 -17.93
N LYS A 33 -6.52 -4.00 -18.32
CA LYS A 33 -7.25 -3.00 -19.10
C LYS A 33 -8.71 -3.01 -18.66
N ASP A 34 -9.26 -1.86 -18.25
CA ASP A 34 -10.64 -1.70 -17.75
C ASP A 34 -11.70 -2.26 -18.74
N ARG A 35 -11.40 -2.20 -20.03
CA ARG A 35 -12.24 -2.74 -21.12
C ARG A 35 -12.35 -4.26 -21.18
N LEU A 36 -11.57 -4.99 -20.40
CA LEU A 36 -11.52 -6.46 -20.36
C LEU A 36 -11.78 -7.00 -18.94
N GLU A 37 -12.41 -6.17 -18.10
CA GLU A 37 -12.77 -6.55 -16.74
C GLU A 37 -14.03 -7.44 -16.75
N PHE A 38 -13.94 -8.53 -15.99
CA PHE A 38 -15.04 -9.47 -15.78
C PHE A 38 -15.41 -9.50 -14.30
N GLN A 39 -16.71 -9.52 -14.01
CA GLN A 39 -17.24 -9.63 -12.65
C GLN A 39 -18.19 -10.82 -12.55
N LEU A 40 -17.98 -11.68 -11.55
CA LEU A 40 -18.90 -12.77 -11.21
C LEU A 40 -19.78 -12.32 -10.03
N TRP A 41 -21.08 -12.23 -10.25
CA TRP A 41 -22.03 -11.84 -9.20
C TRP A 41 -22.38 -13.01 -8.26
N PRO A 42 -22.86 -12.72 -7.03
CA PRO A 42 -23.32 -13.77 -6.10
C PRO A 42 -24.44 -14.66 -6.65
N SER A 43 -25.21 -14.17 -7.61
CA SER A 43 -26.22 -14.93 -8.35
C SER A 43 -25.64 -15.95 -9.33
N GLY A 44 -24.32 -15.96 -9.54
CA GLY A 44 -23.63 -16.80 -10.52
C GLY A 44 -23.54 -16.18 -11.92
N ILE A 45 -23.98 -14.94 -12.12
CA ILE A 45 -23.91 -14.30 -13.43
C ILE A 45 -22.50 -13.74 -13.65
N LEU A 46 -21.86 -14.13 -14.77
CA LEU A 46 -20.56 -13.61 -15.19
C LEU A 46 -20.74 -12.50 -16.24
N LEU A 47 -20.18 -11.32 -15.97
CA LEU A 47 -20.36 -10.11 -16.75
C LEU A 47 -19.05 -9.54 -17.25
N LEU A 48 -19.03 -9.05 -18.49
CA LEU A 48 -18.07 -8.06 -18.97
C LEU A 48 -18.54 -6.67 -18.51
N THR A 49 -17.83 -6.07 -17.56
CA THR A 49 -18.32 -4.93 -16.76
C THR A 49 -18.55 -3.68 -17.60
N ARG A 50 -17.59 -3.29 -18.44
CA ARG A 50 -17.64 -2.04 -19.23
C ARG A 50 -18.90 -1.88 -20.08
N TYR A 51 -19.46 -2.98 -20.57
CA TYR A 51 -20.63 -2.96 -21.46
C TYR A 51 -21.85 -3.67 -20.86
N GLY A 52 -21.75 -4.18 -19.62
CA GLY A 52 -22.81 -4.93 -18.95
C GLY A 52 -23.27 -6.18 -19.73
N MET A 53 -22.35 -6.88 -20.40
CA MET A 53 -22.68 -8.03 -21.25
C MET A 53 -22.44 -9.35 -20.52
N CYS A 54 -23.39 -10.27 -20.60
CA CYS A 54 -23.33 -11.57 -19.94
C CYS A 54 -22.53 -12.59 -20.74
N VAL A 55 -21.72 -13.36 -20.03
CA VAL A 55 -20.91 -14.45 -20.58
C VAL A 55 -21.70 -15.75 -20.53
N LYS A 56 -21.84 -16.44 -21.67
CA LYS A 56 -22.51 -17.75 -21.75
C LYS A 56 -22.07 -18.53 -23.00
N PRO A 57 -22.35 -19.85 -23.06
CA PRO A 57 -22.10 -20.65 -24.25
C PRO A 57 -22.82 -20.09 -25.46
N THR A 58 -22.18 -20.16 -26.63
CA THR A 58 -22.75 -19.65 -27.88
C THR A 58 -23.68 -20.64 -28.57
N GLY A 59 -23.83 -21.83 -28.01
CA GLY A 59 -24.64 -22.91 -28.55
C GLY A 59 -25.00 -23.93 -27.46
N PRO A 60 -25.46 -25.13 -27.88
CA PRO A 60 -25.74 -26.23 -26.96
C PRO A 60 -24.55 -26.53 -26.04
N VAL A 61 -24.84 -26.86 -24.77
CA VAL A 61 -23.81 -27.10 -23.76
C VAL A 61 -23.22 -28.50 -23.95
N THR A 62 -22.19 -28.58 -24.80
CA THR A 62 -21.44 -29.81 -25.12
C THR A 62 -19.94 -29.53 -25.05
N ASP A 63 -19.11 -30.58 -24.98
CA ASP A 63 -17.65 -30.41 -25.01
C ASP A 63 -17.23 -29.68 -26.29
N GLY A 64 -16.32 -28.71 -26.13
CA GLY A 64 -15.85 -27.83 -27.20
C GLY A 64 -16.75 -26.65 -27.52
N VAL A 65 -17.92 -26.48 -26.85
CA VAL A 65 -18.76 -25.30 -27.14
C VAL A 65 -18.05 -24.02 -26.73
N ARG A 66 -18.02 -23.06 -27.65
CA ARG A 66 -17.40 -21.75 -27.43
C ARG A 66 -18.21 -20.91 -26.45
N VAL A 67 -17.50 -20.03 -25.75
CA VAL A 67 -18.09 -19.10 -24.79
C VAL A 67 -17.98 -17.69 -25.34
N GLY A 68 -19.06 -16.91 -25.25
CA GLY A 68 -19.12 -15.55 -25.79
C GLY A 68 -19.93 -14.60 -24.92
N VAL A 69 -20.02 -13.34 -25.38
CA VAL A 69 -20.72 -12.25 -24.67
C VAL A 69 -22.06 -11.90 -25.32
N PHE A 70 -23.08 -11.64 -24.50
CA PHE A 70 -24.46 -11.39 -24.93
C PHE A 70 -25.07 -10.21 -24.16
N SER A 71 -26.01 -9.49 -24.79
CA SER A 71 -26.71 -8.37 -24.15
C SER A 71 -27.73 -8.80 -23.10
N SER A 72 -28.22 -10.03 -23.15
CA SER A 72 -29.22 -10.56 -22.23
C SER A 72 -28.64 -11.59 -21.26
N CYS A 73 -28.93 -11.37 -19.99
CA CYS A 73 -28.57 -12.25 -18.89
C CYS A 73 -29.76 -13.14 -18.53
N ASN A 74 -29.57 -14.46 -18.58
CA ASN A 74 -30.56 -15.40 -18.07
C ASN A 74 -30.10 -15.87 -16.68
N ALA A 75 -31.00 -15.85 -15.69
CA ALA A 75 -30.70 -16.28 -14.34
C ALA A 75 -30.25 -17.76 -14.25
N THR A 76 -30.54 -18.56 -15.28
CA THR A 76 -30.09 -19.96 -15.36
C THR A 76 -28.65 -20.11 -15.84
N ASP A 77 -28.07 -19.10 -16.50
CA ASP A 77 -26.71 -19.15 -17.06
C ASP A 77 -25.67 -18.86 -15.98
N THR A 78 -25.55 -19.80 -15.03
CA THR A 78 -24.77 -19.66 -13.81
C THR A 78 -23.34 -20.17 -13.95
N TRP A 79 -22.42 -19.41 -13.39
CA TRP A 79 -20.99 -19.68 -13.29
C TRP A 79 -20.58 -19.79 -11.82
N SER A 80 -19.64 -20.68 -11.53
CA SER A 80 -19.08 -20.87 -10.18
C SER A 80 -17.66 -21.39 -10.26
N TRP A 81 -16.87 -21.13 -9.22
CA TRP A 81 -15.55 -21.72 -9.10
C TRP A 81 -15.62 -23.12 -8.51
N THR A 82 -14.83 -24.04 -9.05
CA THR A 82 -14.50 -25.29 -8.37
C THR A 82 -13.51 -25.03 -7.23
N THR A 83 -13.34 -26.01 -6.36
CA THR A 83 -12.40 -25.89 -5.23
C THR A 83 -10.94 -25.82 -5.65
N ARG A 84 -10.59 -26.32 -6.85
CA ARG A 84 -9.23 -26.33 -7.39
C ARG A 84 -8.94 -25.21 -8.40
N GLY A 85 -9.92 -24.35 -8.71
CA GLY A 85 -9.70 -23.13 -9.49
C GLY A 85 -10.11 -23.19 -10.97
N SER A 86 -10.93 -24.15 -11.38
CA SER A 86 -11.62 -24.09 -12.67
C SER A 86 -12.88 -23.24 -12.58
N LEU A 87 -13.17 -22.53 -13.66
CA LEU A 87 -14.42 -21.77 -13.80
C LEU A 87 -15.48 -22.66 -14.44
N GLN A 88 -16.53 -22.99 -13.68
CA GLN A 88 -17.54 -23.98 -14.06
C GLN A 88 -18.87 -23.33 -14.43
N TYR A 89 -19.43 -23.72 -15.56
CA TYR A 89 -20.77 -23.38 -16.02
C TYR A 89 -21.79 -24.44 -15.61
N LYS A 90 -22.92 -24.00 -15.02
CA LYS A 90 -24.04 -24.82 -14.53
C LYS A 90 -23.61 -26.03 -13.67
N LYS A 91 -22.49 -25.91 -12.97
CA LYS A 91 -21.87 -26.98 -12.17
C LYS A 91 -21.55 -28.29 -12.93
N LYS A 92 -21.43 -28.22 -14.26
CA LYS A 92 -21.21 -29.41 -15.11
C LYS A 92 -19.99 -29.31 -16.01
N MET A 93 -19.71 -28.13 -16.55
CA MET A 93 -18.69 -27.95 -17.58
C MET A 93 -17.71 -26.88 -17.16
N CYS A 94 -16.41 -27.08 -17.36
CA CYS A 94 -15.38 -26.12 -17.04
C CYS A 94 -14.85 -25.40 -18.26
N LEU A 95 -14.57 -24.11 -18.10
CA LEU A 95 -13.93 -23.29 -19.11
C LEU A 95 -12.48 -23.72 -19.27
N LYS A 96 -12.01 -23.84 -20.51
CA LYS A 96 -10.60 -24.06 -20.84
C LYS A 96 -10.22 -23.41 -22.18
N PRO A 97 -8.94 -23.13 -22.44
CA PRO A 97 -8.46 -22.90 -23.80
C PRO A 97 -8.70 -24.13 -24.68
N GLU A 98 -9.20 -23.95 -25.90
CA GLU A 98 -9.47 -25.03 -26.85
C GLU A 98 -8.24 -25.91 -27.09
N THR A 99 -7.07 -25.27 -27.14
CA THR A 99 -5.78 -25.90 -27.38
C THR A 99 -5.32 -26.85 -26.28
N GLY A 100 -5.86 -26.71 -25.06
CA GLY A 100 -5.28 -27.31 -23.86
C GLY A 100 -3.87 -26.80 -23.57
N GLY A 101 -3.30 -27.19 -22.43
CA GLY A 101 -1.91 -26.87 -22.12
C GLY A 101 -1.70 -25.65 -21.22
N ARG A 102 -0.58 -25.68 -20.49
CA ARG A 102 -0.16 -24.61 -19.56
C ARG A 102 0.12 -23.27 -20.22
N ASN A 103 0.41 -23.21 -21.52
CA ASN A 103 0.79 -21.97 -22.21
C ASN A 103 0.10 -21.84 -23.59
N PRO A 104 -1.20 -21.52 -23.62
CA PRO A 104 -1.94 -21.41 -24.86
C PRO A 104 -1.47 -20.21 -25.71
N TYR A 105 -1.55 -20.30 -27.05
CA TYR A 105 -1.17 -19.19 -27.93
C TYR A 105 -2.18 -18.03 -27.86
N ASN A 106 -1.75 -16.84 -28.27
CA ASN A 106 -2.61 -15.65 -28.28
C ASN A 106 -3.76 -15.79 -29.28
N ASN A 107 -4.96 -15.45 -28.85
CA ASN A 107 -6.24 -15.67 -29.54
C ASN A 107 -6.74 -17.12 -29.55
N ALA A 108 -6.18 -18.04 -28.75
CA ALA A 108 -6.81 -19.34 -28.58
C ALA A 108 -8.20 -19.17 -27.96
N GLU A 109 -9.22 -19.81 -28.56
CA GLU A 109 -10.61 -19.67 -28.15
C GLU A 109 -10.86 -20.35 -26.81
N LEU A 110 -11.83 -19.84 -26.05
CA LEU A 110 -12.26 -20.46 -24.80
C LEU A 110 -13.53 -21.28 -25.02
N VAL A 111 -13.45 -22.54 -24.62
CA VAL A 111 -14.50 -23.54 -24.77
C VAL A 111 -14.88 -24.15 -23.43
N LEU A 112 -16.05 -24.78 -23.37
CA LEU A 112 -16.45 -25.62 -22.24
C LEU A 112 -16.04 -27.07 -22.45
N ASP A 113 -15.70 -27.73 -21.36
CA ASP A 113 -15.30 -29.14 -21.33
C ASP A 113 -15.85 -29.82 -20.08
N SER A 114 -16.23 -31.08 -20.20
CA SER A 114 -16.72 -31.90 -19.08
C SER A 114 -15.64 -32.19 -18.03
N VAL A 115 -14.36 -32.10 -18.41
CA VAL A 115 -13.21 -32.26 -17.52
C VAL A 115 -12.88 -30.95 -16.82
N CYS A 116 -12.92 -30.98 -15.49
CA CYS A 116 -12.62 -29.86 -14.61
C CYS A 116 -11.31 -30.07 -13.85
N ASP A 117 -10.72 -28.96 -13.40
CA ASP A 117 -9.56 -28.90 -12.49
C ASP A 117 -8.27 -29.52 -13.01
N GLU A 118 -8.14 -29.64 -14.34
CA GLU A 118 -6.86 -29.97 -14.93
C GLU A 118 -5.85 -28.88 -14.58
N PRO A 119 -4.65 -29.21 -14.05
CA PRO A 119 -3.64 -28.24 -13.63
C PRO A 119 -3.13 -27.32 -14.73
N GLU A 120 -3.57 -27.51 -15.97
CA GLU A 120 -3.22 -26.74 -17.16
C GLU A 120 -4.35 -25.79 -17.60
N ASN A 121 -5.55 -25.95 -17.04
CA ASN A 121 -6.78 -25.23 -17.42
C ASN A 121 -7.35 -24.38 -16.27
N LEU A 122 -6.55 -24.10 -15.25
CA LEU A 122 -6.98 -23.29 -14.10
C LEU A 122 -6.98 -21.79 -14.43
N PHE A 123 -7.88 -21.08 -13.78
CA PHE A 123 -7.99 -19.62 -13.87
C PHE A 123 -7.97 -19.00 -12.48
N GLU A 124 -7.52 -17.76 -12.40
CA GLU A 124 -7.53 -16.96 -11.20
C GLU A 124 -8.06 -15.54 -11.51
N PHE A 125 -8.64 -14.89 -10.50
CA PHE A 125 -8.91 -13.47 -10.59
C PHE A 125 -7.61 -12.70 -10.36
N MET A 126 -7.30 -11.82 -11.31
CA MET A 126 -6.37 -10.73 -11.03
C MET A 126 -7.17 -9.50 -10.70
N LEU A 127 -6.80 -8.87 -9.59
CA LEU A 127 -7.22 -7.51 -9.28
C LEU A 127 -6.57 -6.60 -10.32
N VAL A 128 -7.37 -6.17 -11.30
CA VAL A 128 -7.05 -4.95 -12.04
C VAL A 128 -7.22 -3.82 -11.03
N ASN A 129 -6.31 -2.84 -11.00
CA ASN A 129 -6.49 -1.61 -10.23
C ASN A 129 -7.76 -0.89 -10.74
N SER A 130 -8.94 -1.39 -10.37
CA SER A 130 -10.15 -0.61 -10.47
C SER A 130 -9.95 0.52 -9.47
N ALA A 131 -10.06 1.76 -9.93
CA ALA A 131 -10.11 2.94 -9.07
C ALA A 131 -11.27 2.90 -8.06
N PHE A 132 -12.10 1.85 -8.11
CA PHE A 132 -13.21 1.61 -7.21
C PHE A 132 -13.21 0.17 -6.72
N GLY A 133 -13.09 0.04 -5.40
CA GLY A 133 -13.15 -1.18 -4.62
C GLY A 133 -12.98 -0.81 -3.16
N TRP A 134 -13.68 -1.50 -2.26
CA TRP A 134 -13.51 -1.30 -0.82
C TRP A 134 -12.47 -2.31 -0.34
N TYR A 135 -11.24 -1.86 -0.12
CA TYR A 135 -10.26 -2.66 0.62
C TYR A 135 -10.39 -2.31 2.10
N LEU A 136 -10.48 -3.33 2.95
CA LEU A 136 -10.48 -3.13 4.39
C LEU A 136 -9.04 -3.32 4.88
N TYR A 137 -8.32 -2.21 5.00
CA TYR A 137 -6.99 -2.23 5.61
C TYR A 137 -7.15 -2.46 7.12
N ILE A 138 -6.57 -3.55 7.61
CA ILE A 138 -6.54 -3.84 9.02
C ILE A 138 -5.09 -4.06 9.46
N GLY A 139 -4.58 -3.07 10.18
CA GLY A 139 -3.20 -3.00 10.64
C GLY A 139 -3.17 -2.80 12.15
N PRO A 140 -2.45 -3.63 12.91
CA PRO A 140 -2.17 -3.34 14.30
C PRO A 140 -1.29 -2.09 14.40
N ARG A 141 -1.65 -1.11 15.24
CA ARG A 141 -0.91 0.16 15.41
C ARG A 141 0.52 -0.01 15.96
N GLN A 142 0.86 -1.19 16.48
CA GLN A 142 2.18 -1.52 17.03
C GLN A 142 2.61 -2.93 16.56
N PRO A 143 3.92 -3.21 16.46
CA PRO A 143 4.42 -4.57 16.20
C PRO A 143 3.82 -5.58 17.19
N ASN A 144 3.43 -6.77 16.72
CA ASN A 144 2.82 -7.88 17.49
C ASN A 144 1.37 -7.72 17.96
N ASN A 145 0.70 -6.60 17.72
CA ASN A 145 -0.75 -6.51 17.99
C ASN A 145 -1.56 -7.28 16.94
N LYS A 146 -2.78 -7.71 17.28
CA LYS A 146 -3.65 -8.49 16.38
C LYS A 146 -4.82 -7.65 15.90
N ALA A 147 -4.95 -7.53 14.59
CA ALA A 147 -6.07 -6.87 13.94
C ALA A 147 -7.11 -7.95 13.55
N ARG A 148 -8.38 -7.78 13.94
CA ARG A 148 -9.43 -8.79 13.73
C ARG A 148 -10.64 -8.24 12.97
N LEU A 149 -11.06 -8.97 11.95
CA LEU A 149 -12.34 -8.78 11.27
C LEU A 149 -13.32 -9.87 11.69
N ILE A 150 -14.57 -9.48 11.95
CA ILE A 150 -15.65 -10.40 12.34
C ILE A 150 -16.76 -10.25 11.30
N SER A 151 -17.13 -11.35 10.64
CA SER A 151 -18.26 -11.37 9.70
C SER A 151 -19.60 -11.24 10.44
N PRO A 152 -20.69 -10.86 9.76
CA PRO A 152 -22.03 -11.04 10.27
C PRO A 152 -22.29 -12.50 10.68
N SER A 153 -23.13 -12.71 11.70
CA SER A 153 -23.53 -14.05 12.14
C SER A 153 -24.33 -14.77 11.04
N THR A 154 -23.99 -16.03 10.77
CA THR A 154 -24.71 -16.89 9.81
C THR A 154 -25.37 -18.05 10.54
N THR A 155 -26.58 -18.42 10.12
CA THR A 155 -27.36 -19.55 10.66
C THR A 155 -27.15 -20.84 9.86
N LYS A 156 -26.36 -20.81 8.77
CA LYS A 156 -26.12 -21.98 7.91
C LYS A 156 -25.03 -22.88 8.51
N ALA A 157 -25.40 -24.11 8.83
CA ALA A 157 -24.53 -25.12 9.45
C ALA A 157 -23.28 -25.51 8.63
N LYS A 158 -23.26 -25.24 7.31
CA LYS A 158 -22.10 -25.44 6.43
C LYS A 158 -22.01 -24.29 5.43
N SER A 159 -20.92 -23.51 5.50
CA SER A 159 -20.66 -22.36 4.64
C SER A 159 -19.19 -22.32 4.25
N CYS A 160 -18.88 -22.03 3.00
CA CYS A 160 -17.50 -21.77 2.56
C CYS A 160 -17.22 -20.26 2.67
N LEU A 161 -16.09 -19.89 3.29
CA LEU A 161 -15.63 -18.51 3.34
C LEU A 161 -14.65 -18.27 2.20
N LEU A 162 -15.06 -17.47 1.22
CA LEU A 162 -14.18 -16.97 0.16
C LEU A 162 -13.74 -15.55 0.54
N PHE A 163 -12.43 -15.35 0.68
CA PHE A 163 -11.87 -14.01 0.91
C PHE A 163 -10.54 -13.86 0.18
N PHE A 164 -10.22 -12.63 -0.18
CA PHE A 164 -8.95 -12.25 -0.79
C PHE A 164 -8.08 -11.58 0.26
N TYR A 165 -6.78 -11.85 0.22
CA TYR A 165 -5.79 -11.24 1.11
C TYR A 165 -4.63 -10.62 0.32
N TYR A 166 -3.94 -9.67 0.94
CA TYR A 166 -2.72 -9.04 0.42
C TYR A 166 -1.70 -8.94 1.56
N MET A 167 -0.70 -9.83 1.55
CA MET A 167 0.32 -9.97 2.60
C MET A 167 1.70 -9.69 2.02
N TYR A 168 2.01 -8.40 1.84
CA TYR A 168 3.25 -7.92 1.24
C TYR A 168 4.01 -6.95 2.15
N GLY A 169 5.32 -7.17 2.33
CA GLY A 169 6.21 -6.34 3.14
C GLY A 169 6.83 -7.08 4.33
N TYR A 170 8.06 -6.72 4.69
CA TYR A 170 8.87 -7.43 5.71
C TYR A 170 8.33 -7.35 7.15
N TYR A 171 7.36 -6.46 7.39
CA TYR A 171 6.68 -6.32 8.68
C TYR A 171 5.43 -7.22 8.82
N VAL A 172 5.06 -7.95 7.76
CA VAL A 172 3.86 -8.80 7.76
C VAL A 172 4.17 -10.11 8.49
N ASN A 173 3.51 -10.33 9.62
CA ASN A 173 3.72 -11.49 10.48
C ASN A 173 2.78 -12.66 10.11
N GLU A 174 1.50 -12.60 10.48
CA GLU A 174 0.59 -13.74 10.33
C GLU A 174 -0.88 -13.30 10.12
N LEU A 175 -1.61 -14.01 9.26
CA LEU A 175 -3.05 -13.88 9.03
C LEU A 175 -3.75 -15.18 9.43
N ARG A 176 -4.72 -15.11 10.35
CA ARG A 176 -5.49 -16.28 10.84
C ARG A 176 -6.99 -16.12 10.63
N VAL A 177 -7.66 -17.21 10.26
CA VAL A 177 -9.12 -17.30 10.12
C VAL A 177 -9.68 -18.17 11.24
N TYR A 178 -10.77 -17.72 11.84
CA TYR A 178 -11.44 -18.39 12.96
C TYR A 178 -12.94 -18.53 12.68
N VAL A 179 -13.55 -19.63 13.13
CA VAL A 179 -15.00 -19.79 13.23
C VAL A 179 -15.44 -19.41 14.64
N LYS A 180 -16.38 -18.47 14.76
CA LYS A 180 -16.94 -18.04 16.04
C LYS A 180 -18.28 -18.73 16.29
N SER A 181 -18.39 -19.52 17.36
CA SER A 181 -19.65 -20.14 17.82
C SER A 181 -19.90 -19.71 19.27
N GLY A 182 -20.91 -18.87 19.49
CA GLY A 182 -21.12 -18.19 20.78
C GLY A 182 -19.96 -17.25 21.13
N SER A 183 -19.38 -17.41 22.32
CA SER A 183 -18.16 -16.71 22.76
C SER A 183 -16.86 -17.34 22.25
N ASN A 184 -16.91 -18.60 21.78
CA ASN A 184 -15.72 -19.36 21.45
C ASN A 184 -15.27 -19.10 20.00
N MET A 185 -13.96 -19.03 19.78
CA MET A 185 -13.34 -18.86 18.47
C MET A 185 -12.39 -20.03 18.17
N TYR A 186 -12.68 -20.77 17.11
CA TYR A 186 -11.90 -21.94 16.68
C TYR A 186 -11.04 -21.58 15.46
N PRO A 187 -9.70 -21.68 15.51
CA PRO A 187 -8.85 -21.44 14.35
C PRO A 187 -9.14 -22.51 13.30
N VAL A 188 -9.23 -22.07 12.07
CA VAL A 188 -9.49 -22.95 10.94
C VAL A 188 -8.40 -22.83 9.87
N TRP A 189 -7.66 -21.71 9.82
CA TRP A 189 -6.55 -21.52 8.88
C TRP A 189 -5.61 -20.40 9.27
N SER A 190 -4.37 -20.45 8.78
CA SER A 190 -3.35 -19.42 8.96
C SER A 190 -2.37 -19.33 7.78
N LEU A 191 -1.85 -18.13 7.52
CA LEU A 191 -0.69 -17.85 6.66
C LEU A 191 0.30 -16.94 7.37
N SER A 192 1.60 -17.13 7.12
CA SER A 192 2.67 -16.37 7.77
C SER A 192 3.67 -15.81 6.75
N GLY A 193 4.25 -14.65 7.03
CA GLY A 193 5.30 -14.02 6.22
C GLY A 193 4.82 -13.36 4.92
N GLU A 194 5.79 -12.90 4.12
CA GLU A 194 5.53 -12.26 2.82
C GLU A 194 5.09 -13.29 1.77
N GLN A 195 3.89 -13.10 1.20
CA GLN A 195 3.29 -14.02 0.23
C GLN A 195 3.42 -13.54 -1.23
N GLY A 196 4.17 -12.45 -1.45
CA GLY A 196 4.33 -11.79 -2.75
C GLY A 196 3.04 -11.08 -3.25
N SER A 197 3.07 -10.52 -4.46
CA SER A 197 1.94 -9.78 -5.07
C SER A 197 0.81 -10.68 -5.60
N LYS A 198 0.41 -11.71 -4.86
CA LYS A 198 -0.64 -12.66 -5.27
C LYS A 198 -1.78 -12.67 -4.24
N SER A 199 -3.01 -12.57 -4.73
CA SER A 199 -4.23 -12.78 -3.93
C SER A 199 -4.64 -14.26 -4.03
N GLY A 200 -4.74 -14.96 -2.90
CA GLY A 200 -5.14 -16.38 -2.86
C GLY A 200 -6.63 -16.60 -2.57
N ILE A 201 -7.16 -17.76 -2.94
CA ILE A 201 -8.50 -18.28 -2.61
C ILE A 201 -8.33 -19.41 -1.58
N CYS A 202 -9.09 -19.38 -0.46
CA CYS A 202 -9.06 -20.43 0.56
C CYS A 202 -10.42 -21.16 0.65
N ASN A 203 -10.38 -22.50 0.72
CA ASN A 203 -11.51 -23.35 1.11
C ASN A 203 -11.13 -24.09 2.40
N LEU A 204 -11.90 -23.88 3.46
CA LEU A 204 -11.63 -24.43 4.80
C LEU A 204 -12.27 -25.80 4.99
N LEU A 205 -11.45 -26.85 5.14
CA LEU A 205 -11.86 -28.16 5.65
C LEU A 205 -11.00 -28.54 6.87
N GLN A 206 -11.68 -28.65 8.02
CA GLN A 206 -11.30 -29.26 9.32
C GLN A 206 -10.33 -28.54 10.29
N PRO A 207 -10.53 -28.73 11.62
CA PRO A 207 -9.78 -28.04 12.67
C PRO A 207 -8.54 -28.81 13.16
N LEU A 208 -7.48 -28.07 13.49
CA LEU A 208 -6.33 -28.54 14.27
C LEU A 208 -6.55 -28.27 15.78
N GLU A 209 -6.05 -29.16 16.62
CA GLU A 209 -6.11 -29.12 18.10
C GLU A 209 -5.44 -27.85 18.69
N ILE A 210 -5.97 -27.34 19.81
CA ILE A 210 -5.58 -26.06 20.44
C ILE A 210 -5.15 -26.31 21.90
N GLU A 211 -4.01 -25.74 22.32
CA GLU A 211 -3.63 -25.62 23.74
C GLU A 211 -4.31 -24.41 24.40
N GLU A 212 -4.82 -24.59 25.62
CA GLU A 212 -5.52 -23.54 26.39
C GLU A 212 -4.54 -22.49 26.96
N LEU A 213 -4.97 -21.22 27.00
CA LEU A 213 -4.20 -20.09 27.56
C LEU A 213 -3.80 -20.28 29.03
N SER A 214 -4.54 -21.10 29.76
CA SER A 214 -4.27 -21.54 31.13
C SER A 214 -2.97 -22.34 31.27
N ASN A 215 -2.44 -22.89 30.16
CA ASN A 215 -1.19 -23.67 30.16
C ASN A 215 0.07 -22.80 30.02
N ILE A 216 -0.08 -21.47 29.86
CA ILE A 216 1.05 -20.56 29.72
C ILE A 216 1.42 -20.01 31.10
N THR A 217 2.62 -20.33 31.57
CA THR A 217 3.20 -19.77 32.80
C THR A 217 4.42 -18.92 32.46
N LEU A 218 4.41 -17.66 32.90
CA LEU A 218 5.52 -16.73 32.77
C LEU A 218 6.47 -16.88 33.95
N ASN A 219 7.76 -16.63 33.72
CA ASN A 219 8.76 -16.55 34.78
C ASN A 219 9.23 -15.11 35.02
N ALA A 220 9.69 -14.83 36.24
CA ALA A 220 10.10 -13.49 36.63
C ALA A 220 11.34 -12.99 35.86
N GLU A 221 12.22 -13.87 35.40
CA GLU A 221 13.40 -13.52 34.60
C GLU A 221 13.02 -12.99 33.21
N GLU A 222 12.04 -13.60 32.56
CA GLU A 222 11.47 -13.15 31.28
C GLU A 222 10.77 -11.80 31.41
N VAL A 223 10.05 -11.60 32.52
CA VAL A 223 9.43 -10.32 32.83
C VAL A 223 10.50 -9.25 33.07
N ALA A 224 11.54 -9.54 33.87
CA ALA A 224 12.64 -8.61 34.12
C ALA A 224 13.37 -8.22 32.83
N ARG A 225 13.67 -9.20 31.97
CA ARG A 225 14.28 -8.96 30.65
C ARG A 225 13.37 -8.10 29.76
N SER A 226 12.06 -8.29 29.83
CA SER A 226 11.10 -7.48 29.07
C SER A 226 11.04 -6.04 29.58
N LEU A 227 11.05 -5.83 30.90
CA LEU A 227 11.09 -4.52 31.54
C LEU A 227 12.42 -3.78 31.25
N TYR A 228 13.55 -4.48 31.27
CA TYR A 228 14.86 -3.90 30.97
C TYR A 228 14.96 -3.40 29.52
N ASN A 229 14.27 -4.05 28.58
CA ASN A 229 14.31 -3.69 27.16
C ASN A 229 13.25 -2.65 26.75
N LEU A 230 12.57 -2.01 27.70
CA LEU A 230 11.59 -0.97 27.40
C LEU A 230 12.24 0.27 26.75
N ASP A 231 11.56 0.86 25.78
CA ASP A 231 12.00 2.07 25.09
C ASP A 231 11.74 3.32 25.96
N THR A 232 12.80 3.87 26.53
CA THR A 232 12.74 5.04 27.43
C THR A 232 12.36 6.34 26.73
N SER A 233 12.29 6.37 25.39
CA SER A 233 11.82 7.54 24.64
C SER A 233 10.30 7.66 24.56
N LYS A 234 9.56 6.66 25.04
CA LYS A 234 8.09 6.66 25.06
C LYS A 234 7.54 7.49 26.21
N ALA A 235 6.41 8.15 25.96
CA ALA A 235 5.64 8.86 26.96
C ALA A 235 5.13 7.91 28.06
N CYS A 236 4.98 8.41 29.28
CA CYS A 236 4.43 7.65 30.40
C CYS A 236 2.97 7.26 30.13
N GLY A 237 2.54 6.15 30.76
CA GLY A 237 1.14 5.75 30.75
C GLY A 237 0.26 6.72 31.56
N PRO A 238 -1.06 6.47 31.60
CA PRO A 238 -2.00 7.22 32.45
C PRO A 238 -1.65 7.19 33.95
N ASP A 239 -0.82 6.23 34.37
CA ASP A 239 -0.28 6.08 35.72
C ASP A 239 0.84 7.09 36.06
N GLY A 240 1.35 7.82 35.07
CA GLY A 240 2.44 8.79 35.25
C GLY A 240 3.80 8.16 35.56
N ILE A 241 3.93 6.84 35.44
CA ILE A 241 5.18 6.12 35.75
C ILE A 241 6.12 6.24 34.54
N PRO A 242 7.33 6.82 34.69
CA PRO A 242 8.29 6.89 33.59
C PRO A 242 8.79 5.50 33.21
N THR A 243 8.84 5.20 31.91
CA THR A 243 9.36 3.95 31.36
C THR A 243 10.80 3.65 31.83
N ARG A 244 11.58 4.71 32.07
CA ARG A 244 12.94 4.62 32.64
C ARG A 244 12.98 4.01 34.03
N LEU A 245 11.99 4.30 34.88
CA LEU A 245 11.91 3.73 36.23
C LEU A 245 11.68 2.21 36.16
N LEU A 246 10.79 1.77 35.27
CA LEU A 246 10.50 0.35 35.06
C LEU A 246 11.73 -0.42 34.53
N GLN A 247 12.54 0.22 33.68
CA GLN A 247 13.80 -0.34 33.19
C GLN A 247 14.84 -0.46 34.31
N GLU A 248 15.10 0.62 35.05
CA GLU A 248 16.13 0.67 36.10
C GLU A 248 15.78 -0.24 37.29
N CYS A 249 14.50 -0.41 37.62
CA CYS A 249 14.00 -1.26 38.71
C CYS A 249 13.46 -2.62 38.23
N SER A 250 13.80 -3.04 37.00
CA SER A 250 13.23 -4.21 36.32
C SER A 250 13.36 -5.50 37.13
N ILE A 251 14.51 -5.72 37.79
CA ILE A 251 14.77 -6.91 38.60
C ILE A 251 13.87 -6.94 39.85
N GLN A 252 13.71 -5.80 40.52
CA GLN A 252 12.97 -5.70 41.78
C GLN A 252 11.45 -5.78 41.58
N ILE A 253 10.96 -5.26 40.45
CA ILE A 253 9.51 -5.17 40.16
C ILE A 253 8.99 -6.43 39.43
N ALA A 254 9.84 -7.14 38.69
CA ALA A 254 9.45 -8.27 37.88
C ALA A 254 8.70 -9.40 38.63
N PRO A 255 9.06 -9.79 39.87
CA PRO A 255 8.32 -10.83 40.59
C PRO A 255 6.83 -10.49 40.76
N SER A 256 6.53 -9.25 41.17
CA SER A 256 5.16 -8.78 41.39
C SER A 256 4.38 -8.68 40.09
N ILE A 257 5.02 -8.18 39.01
CA ILE A 257 4.39 -8.10 37.69
C ILE A 257 4.14 -9.51 37.10
N CYS A 258 5.06 -10.44 37.32
CA CYS A 258 4.95 -11.83 36.88
C CYS A 258 3.74 -12.52 37.52
N GLU A 259 3.56 -12.34 38.84
CA GLU A 259 2.40 -12.87 39.56
C GLU A 259 1.08 -12.33 39.00
N LEU A 260 1.01 -11.01 38.75
CA LEU A 260 -0.16 -10.38 38.15
C LEU A 260 -0.48 -10.92 36.76
N PHE A 261 0.52 -11.05 35.88
CA PHE A 261 0.30 -11.61 34.54
C PHE A 261 -0.10 -13.08 34.57
N ASN A 262 0.54 -13.89 35.42
CA ASN A 262 0.16 -15.28 35.59
C ASN A 262 -1.26 -15.39 36.12
N HIS A 263 -1.65 -14.60 37.12
CA HIS A 263 -3.02 -14.57 37.60
C HIS A 263 -4.02 -14.22 36.49
N SER A 264 -3.71 -13.22 35.66
CA SER A 264 -4.53 -12.87 34.49
C SER A 264 -4.62 -13.98 33.44
N LEU A 265 -3.53 -14.71 33.17
CA LEU A 265 -3.50 -15.81 32.21
C LEU A 265 -4.32 -17.02 32.70
N HIS A 266 -4.19 -17.38 33.98
CA HIS A 266 -4.90 -18.52 34.57
C HIS A 266 -6.40 -18.25 34.75
N THR A 267 -6.78 -17.02 35.14
CA THR A 267 -8.19 -16.64 35.34
C THR A 267 -8.88 -16.20 34.06
N GLY A 268 -8.10 -15.87 33.02
CA GLY A 268 -8.61 -15.22 31.80
C GLY A 268 -9.13 -13.80 32.04
N GLN A 269 -8.83 -13.19 33.19
CA GLN A 269 -9.31 -11.86 33.57
C GLN A 269 -8.17 -10.83 33.57
N ILE A 270 -8.34 -9.74 32.82
CA ILE A 270 -7.39 -8.62 32.77
C ILE A 270 -7.94 -7.45 33.61
N PRO A 271 -7.12 -6.79 34.45
CA PRO A 271 -7.50 -5.59 35.20
C PRO A 271 -8.16 -4.53 34.33
N SER A 272 -9.15 -3.80 34.87
CA SER A 272 -9.89 -2.75 34.17
C SER A 272 -8.97 -1.62 33.71
N GLU A 273 -7.99 -1.28 34.54
CA GLU A 273 -7.05 -0.19 34.35
C GLU A 273 -6.16 -0.43 33.11
N TRP A 274 -5.82 -1.70 32.84
CA TRP A 274 -5.02 -2.11 31.67
C TRP A 274 -5.80 -2.07 30.35
N LYS A 275 -7.12 -1.88 30.39
CA LYS A 275 -7.98 -1.75 29.20
C LYS A 275 -8.18 -0.30 28.76
N SER A 276 -7.72 0.66 29.55
CA SER A 276 -7.87 2.09 29.30
C SER A 276 -6.70 2.64 28.48
N ALA A 277 -6.98 3.44 27.45
CA ALA A 277 -5.98 4.14 26.66
C ALA A 277 -6.45 5.56 26.30
N ASN A 278 -5.56 6.54 26.35
CA ASN A 278 -5.86 7.89 25.86
C ASN A 278 -5.82 7.88 24.33
N VAL A 279 -6.96 8.20 23.71
CA VAL A 279 -7.09 8.33 22.25
C VAL A 279 -7.48 9.76 21.95
N THR A 280 -6.59 10.49 21.31
CA THR A 280 -6.93 11.81 20.79
C THR A 280 -7.30 11.70 19.31
N PRO A 281 -8.54 12.07 18.91
CA PRO A 281 -8.91 12.15 17.50
C PRO A 281 -8.10 13.25 16.79
N ILE A 282 -8.18 13.38 15.46
CA ILE A 282 -7.57 14.49 14.70
C ILE A 282 -8.62 15.05 13.73
N HIS A 283 -8.87 16.36 13.78
CA HIS A 283 -9.87 17.04 12.94
C HIS A 283 -9.46 17.04 11.47
N LYS A 284 -10.28 16.46 10.58
CA LYS A 284 -9.88 16.20 9.18
C LYS A 284 -10.32 17.25 8.15
N LYS A 285 -11.45 17.96 8.33
CA LYS A 285 -12.00 18.89 7.31
C LYS A 285 -13.01 19.89 7.87
N ASP A 286 -12.97 21.12 7.36
CA ASP A 286 -14.07 22.09 7.35
C ASP A 286 -14.58 22.30 5.92
N HIS A 287 -15.83 22.76 5.74
CA HIS A 287 -16.50 22.87 4.44
C HIS A 287 -15.88 23.91 3.46
N GLU A 288 -15.07 24.87 3.95
CA GLU A 288 -14.57 26.01 3.15
C GLU A 288 -13.05 26.07 2.96
N THR A 289 -12.31 25.22 3.67
CA THR A 289 -10.84 25.16 3.68
C THR A 289 -10.37 23.71 3.59
N SER A 290 -9.30 23.48 2.84
CA SER A 290 -8.73 22.14 2.77
C SER A 290 -7.67 21.98 3.86
N ALA A 291 -7.74 20.88 4.60
CA ALA A 291 -6.69 20.45 5.50
C ALA A 291 -6.01 19.20 4.94
N ALA A 292 -4.67 19.20 4.96
CA ALA A 292 -3.86 18.03 4.68
C ALA A 292 -3.10 17.63 5.94
N LEU A 293 -3.20 16.35 6.31
CA LEU A 293 -2.65 15.80 7.53
C LEU A 293 -1.71 14.65 7.19
N TYR A 294 -0.54 14.64 7.82
CA TYR A 294 0.40 13.53 7.75
C TYR A 294 1.11 13.36 9.09
N ALA A 295 0.80 12.29 9.82
CA ALA A 295 1.34 12.04 11.17
C ALA A 295 1.17 13.28 12.09
N ASP A 296 2.28 13.92 12.46
CA ASP A 296 2.36 15.15 13.25
C ASP A 296 2.27 16.45 12.44
N ASP A 297 2.41 16.38 11.11
CA ASP A 297 2.32 17.54 10.22
C ASP A 297 0.86 17.86 9.83
N THR A 298 0.42 19.07 10.16
CA THR A 298 -0.90 19.61 9.77
C THR A 298 -0.74 20.84 8.89
N LYS A 299 -1.51 20.90 7.80
CA LYS A 299 -1.52 22.02 6.86
C LYS A 299 -2.95 22.43 6.58
N VAL A 300 -3.24 23.71 6.72
CA VAL A 300 -4.49 24.31 6.26
C VAL A 300 -4.17 25.20 5.07
N TYR A 301 -4.93 25.05 3.99
CA TYR A 301 -4.69 25.80 2.76
C TYR A 301 -5.98 26.22 2.06
N LYS A 302 -5.91 27.38 1.39
CA LYS A 302 -6.99 27.97 0.60
C LYS A 302 -6.40 28.78 -0.57
N SER A 303 -7.14 28.85 -1.67
CA SER A 303 -6.84 29.78 -2.76
C SER A 303 -7.31 31.18 -2.35
N ILE A 304 -6.40 32.16 -2.31
CA ILE A 304 -6.69 33.53 -1.87
C ILE A 304 -6.86 34.45 -3.09
N LYS A 305 -8.08 34.96 -3.28
CA LYS A 305 -8.44 35.92 -4.34
C LYS A 305 -8.86 37.28 -3.78
N SER A 306 -9.43 37.32 -2.59
CA SER A 306 -9.85 38.54 -1.87
C SER A 306 -9.39 38.54 -0.41
N GLU A 307 -9.62 39.65 0.30
CA GLU A 307 -9.41 39.75 1.74
C GLU A 307 -10.37 38.82 2.53
N ASP A 308 -11.58 38.59 2.01
CA ASP A 308 -12.54 37.66 2.61
C ASP A 308 -11.97 36.23 2.64
N ASP A 309 -11.24 35.81 1.60
CA ASP A 309 -10.58 34.51 1.60
C ASP A 309 -9.53 34.38 2.71
N CYS A 310 -8.85 35.48 3.06
CA CYS A 310 -7.93 35.53 4.17
C CYS A 310 -8.65 35.37 5.51
N GLN A 311 -9.79 36.04 5.68
CA GLN A 311 -10.61 35.89 6.88
C GLN A 311 -11.13 34.45 7.04
N ILE A 312 -11.57 33.82 5.95
CA ILE A 312 -12.01 32.41 5.98
C ILE A 312 -10.84 31.49 6.41
N LEU A 313 -9.63 31.72 5.88
CA LEU A 313 -8.47 30.93 6.27
C LEU A 313 -8.07 31.17 7.74
N GLN A 314 -8.18 32.41 8.24
CA GLN A 314 -7.97 32.75 9.65
C GLN A 314 -9.02 32.09 10.55
N HIS A 315 -10.29 32.04 10.14
CA HIS A 315 -11.34 31.36 10.88
C HIS A 315 -11.06 29.86 10.98
N ALA A 316 -10.66 29.21 9.88
CA ALA A 316 -10.29 27.79 9.91
C ALA A 316 -9.06 27.51 10.78
N LEU A 317 -8.07 28.43 10.79
CA LEU A 317 -6.92 28.35 11.69
C LEU A 317 -7.36 28.42 13.16
N THR A 318 -8.31 29.30 13.47
CA THR A 318 -8.88 29.47 14.82
C THR A 318 -9.69 28.24 15.23
N SER A 319 -10.51 27.67 14.33
CA SER A 319 -11.22 26.40 14.58
C SER A 319 -10.25 25.27 14.89
N LEU A 320 -9.14 25.19 14.16
CA LEU A 320 -8.12 24.16 14.37
C LEU A 320 -7.39 24.34 15.71
N GLU A 321 -7.14 25.58 16.12
CA GLU A 321 -6.59 25.93 17.44
C GLU A 321 -7.54 25.52 18.58
N CYS A 322 -8.82 25.89 18.51
CA CYS A 322 -9.83 25.48 19.50
C CYS A 322 -9.90 23.96 19.61
N TRP A 323 -9.95 23.27 18.47
CA TRP A 323 -9.96 21.82 18.42
C TRP A 323 -8.72 21.22 19.09
N SER A 324 -7.54 21.78 18.84
CA SER A 324 -6.26 21.33 19.40
C SER A 324 -6.24 21.46 20.93
N HIS A 325 -6.76 22.57 21.47
CA HIS A 325 -6.93 22.78 22.90
C HIS A 325 -7.93 21.79 23.53
N ASP A 326 -9.12 21.63 22.93
CA ASP A 326 -10.16 20.71 23.42
C ASP A 326 -9.66 19.25 23.48
N ASN A 327 -8.66 18.94 22.66
CA ASN A 327 -8.10 17.61 22.51
C ASN A 327 -6.74 17.43 23.20
N ASN A 328 -6.26 18.44 23.95
CA ASN A 328 -4.96 18.44 24.62
C ASN A 328 -3.78 18.09 23.68
N LEU A 329 -3.83 18.61 22.44
CA LEU A 329 -2.79 18.45 21.43
C LEU A 329 -2.35 19.80 20.88
N ASP A 330 -1.88 20.68 21.77
CA ASP A 330 -1.51 22.05 21.43
C ASP A 330 -0.47 22.13 20.30
N PHE A 331 -0.74 22.98 19.30
CA PHE A 331 0.24 23.27 18.26
C PHE A 331 1.44 24.02 18.82
N ASN A 332 2.64 23.61 18.42
CA ASN A 332 3.84 24.41 18.65
C ASN A 332 3.87 25.60 17.69
N GLN A 333 3.28 26.71 18.14
CA GLN A 333 3.19 27.96 17.40
C GLN A 333 4.52 28.42 16.78
N SER A 334 5.66 28.24 17.47
CA SER A 334 6.97 28.66 16.96
C SER A 334 7.44 27.86 15.73
N LYS A 335 6.87 26.68 15.51
CA LYS A 335 7.12 25.83 14.34
C LYS A 335 6.09 26.05 13.23
N CYS A 336 4.95 26.66 13.54
CA CYS A 336 3.90 26.99 12.58
C CYS A 336 4.32 28.19 11.73
N LYS A 337 4.16 28.07 10.40
CA LYS A 337 4.61 29.07 9.43
C LYS A 337 3.56 29.30 8.37
N VAL A 338 3.60 30.48 7.74
CA VAL A 338 2.75 30.83 6.60
C VAL A 338 3.60 30.91 5.34
N LEU A 339 3.21 30.17 4.31
CA LEU A 339 3.81 30.23 2.97
C LEU A 339 2.73 30.59 1.95
N THR A 340 2.95 31.65 1.19
CA THR A 340 2.08 32.01 0.06
C THR A 340 2.76 31.62 -1.24
N ILE A 341 2.12 30.74 -2.01
CA ILE A 341 2.65 30.27 -3.30
C ILE A 341 1.97 31.05 -4.43
N THR A 342 2.74 31.84 -5.17
CA THR A 342 2.22 32.74 -6.22
C THR A 342 3.29 33.16 -7.22
N ARG A 343 2.86 33.48 -8.44
CA ARG A 343 3.70 34.14 -9.47
C ARG A 343 3.43 35.64 -9.60
N LYS A 344 2.49 36.18 -8.81
CA LYS A 344 2.20 37.63 -8.79
C LYS A 344 3.39 38.37 -8.19
N LYS A 345 3.79 39.48 -8.80
CA LYS A 345 4.84 40.37 -8.27
C LYS A 345 4.42 41.04 -6.96
N THR A 346 3.14 41.36 -6.84
CA THR A 346 2.52 41.99 -5.67
C THR A 346 1.35 41.12 -5.19
N PRO A 347 1.62 40.06 -4.40
CA PRO A 347 0.56 39.25 -3.83
C PRO A 347 -0.16 40.01 -2.70
N LEU A 348 -1.41 39.64 -2.45
CA LEU A 348 -2.12 40.06 -1.25
C LEU A 348 -1.43 39.42 -0.04
N VAL A 349 -1.00 40.26 0.91
CA VAL A 349 -0.30 39.84 2.12
C VAL A 349 -1.21 40.08 3.31
N HIS A 350 -1.57 39.00 3.99
CA HIS A 350 -2.36 39.01 5.20
C HIS A 350 -1.56 38.44 6.37
N VAL A 351 -1.73 39.00 7.58
CA VAL A 351 -1.07 38.53 8.79
C VAL A 351 -1.98 37.55 9.51
N TYR A 352 -1.57 36.29 9.57
CA TYR A 352 -2.33 35.24 10.26
C TYR A 352 -1.84 35.08 11.70
N HIS A 353 -2.78 34.78 12.59
CA HIS A 353 -2.53 34.66 14.02
C HIS A 353 -2.93 33.26 14.49
N MET A 354 -2.18 32.71 15.43
CA MET A 354 -2.52 31.50 16.20
C MET A 354 -2.14 31.79 17.66
N ASN A 355 -2.93 31.38 18.65
CA ASN A 355 -2.67 31.68 20.08
C ASN A 355 -2.40 33.18 20.32
N SER A 356 -3.13 34.05 19.62
CA SER A 356 -2.96 35.51 19.64
C SER A 356 -1.57 36.05 19.28
N LYS A 357 -0.67 35.27 18.64
CA LYS A 357 0.56 35.82 18.05
C LYS A 357 0.66 35.54 16.55
N GLU A 358 1.37 36.43 15.88
CA GLU A 358 1.60 36.39 14.45
C GLU A 358 2.41 35.16 14.05
N LEU A 359 1.93 34.44 13.04
CA LEU A 359 2.67 33.33 12.45
C LEU A 359 3.79 33.84 11.54
N LEU A 360 4.96 33.19 11.64
CA LEU A 360 6.11 33.54 10.82
C LEU A 360 5.82 33.27 9.33
N ARG A 361 5.83 34.34 8.54
CA ARG A 361 5.77 34.25 7.08
C ARG A 361 7.14 33.89 6.52
N VAL A 362 7.19 32.90 5.63
CA VAL A 362 8.43 32.40 5.01
C VAL A 362 8.32 32.37 3.49
N ASP A 363 9.47 32.50 2.82
CA ASP A 363 9.55 32.42 1.35
C ASP A 363 9.81 30.99 0.84
N LYS A 364 10.09 30.07 1.75
CA LYS A 364 10.29 28.65 1.48
C LYS A 364 10.00 27.84 2.73
N GLU A 365 9.44 26.66 2.54
CA GLU A 365 9.28 25.70 3.62
C GLU A 365 9.55 24.28 3.15
N LYS A 366 10.04 23.43 4.05
CA LYS A 366 10.23 22.01 3.76
C LYS A 366 9.00 21.25 4.22
N ASP A 367 8.43 20.48 3.31
CA ASP A 367 7.24 19.69 3.55
C ASP A 367 7.48 18.26 3.07
N LEU A 368 7.33 17.28 3.97
CA LEU A 368 7.56 15.85 3.70
C LEU A 368 8.83 15.57 2.88
N GLY A 369 9.93 16.27 3.18
CA GLY A 369 11.19 16.09 2.47
C GLY A 369 11.40 16.95 1.23
N VAL A 370 10.37 17.63 0.72
CA VAL A 370 10.41 18.51 -0.46
C VAL A 370 10.44 19.98 -0.03
N CYS A 371 11.36 20.78 -0.56
CA CYS A 371 11.38 22.22 -0.29
C CYS A 371 10.53 22.97 -1.32
N VAL A 372 9.48 23.65 -0.84
CA VAL A 372 8.56 24.43 -1.66
C VAL A 372 8.89 25.91 -1.48
N SER A 373 9.15 26.62 -2.59
CA SER A 373 9.39 28.06 -2.60
C SER A 373 8.09 28.83 -2.87
N ALA A 374 7.98 30.06 -2.35
CA ALA A 374 6.84 30.96 -2.54
C ALA A 374 6.58 31.31 -4.02
N ASN A 375 7.63 31.34 -4.84
CA ASN A 375 7.51 31.56 -6.29
C ASN A 375 7.22 30.26 -7.09
N PHE A 376 7.02 29.15 -6.40
CA PHE A 376 6.81 27.81 -6.97
C PHE A 376 7.94 27.33 -7.89
N ASN A 377 9.19 27.75 -7.62
CA ASN A 377 10.37 27.23 -8.27
C ASN A 377 11.01 26.08 -7.47
N TRP A 378 11.78 25.24 -8.19
CA TRP A 378 12.43 24.06 -7.61
C TRP A 378 13.94 24.25 -7.40
N ASP A 379 14.47 25.45 -7.63
CA ASP A 379 15.91 25.73 -7.56
C ASP A 379 16.51 25.39 -6.18
N VAL A 380 15.84 25.81 -5.11
CA VAL A 380 16.27 25.56 -3.73
C VAL A 380 16.25 24.06 -3.41
N HIS A 381 15.16 23.38 -3.78
CA HIS A 381 15.01 21.94 -3.59
C HIS A 381 16.07 21.15 -4.36
N ILE A 382 16.22 21.43 -5.66
CA ILE A 382 17.19 20.78 -6.55
C ILE A 382 18.62 21.02 -6.06
N HIS A 383 18.94 22.23 -5.62
CA HIS A 383 20.25 22.52 -5.01
C HIS A 383 20.49 21.65 -3.77
N THR A 384 19.49 21.56 -2.90
CA THR A 384 19.56 20.81 -1.63
C THR A 384 19.75 19.31 -1.87
N ILE A 385 18.92 18.68 -2.70
CA ILE A 385 19.02 17.24 -2.98
C ILE A 385 20.29 16.89 -3.75
N THR A 386 20.73 17.73 -4.69
CA THR A 386 21.98 17.49 -5.43
C THR A 386 23.19 17.63 -4.52
N SER A 387 23.18 18.59 -3.58
CA SER A 387 24.22 18.70 -2.55
C SER A 387 24.26 17.47 -1.65
N LYS A 388 23.10 17.02 -1.15
CA LYS A 388 22.98 15.82 -0.30
C LYS A 388 23.45 14.55 -1.01
N ALA A 389 23.03 14.35 -2.25
CA ALA A 389 23.42 13.21 -3.08
C ALA A 389 24.93 13.22 -3.38
N ASN A 390 25.52 14.39 -3.64
CA ASN A 390 26.97 14.50 -3.85
C ASN A 390 27.78 14.24 -2.57
N LYS A 391 27.30 14.68 -1.41
CA LYS A 391 27.93 14.35 -0.13
C LYS A 391 27.94 12.84 0.11
N MET A 392 26.82 12.17 -0.17
CA MET A 392 26.72 10.72 -0.07
C MET A 392 27.64 10.01 -1.06
N LEU A 393 27.67 10.44 -2.34
CA LEU A 393 28.60 9.90 -3.33
C LEU A 393 30.06 10.10 -2.91
N GLY A 394 30.39 11.26 -2.33
CA GLY A 394 31.73 11.55 -1.80
C GLY A 394 32.10 10.65 -0.62
N LEU A 395 31.15 10.34 0.26
CA LEU A 395 31.34 9.37 1.34
C LEU A 395 31.64 7.98 0.78
N LEU A 396 30.81 7.48 -0.15
CA LEU A 396 31.02 6.18 -0.79
C LEU A 396 32.40 6.06 -1.46
N LYS A 397 32.85 7.14 -2.12
CA LYS A 397 34.20 7.21 -2.72
C LYS A 397 35.32 7.05 -1.70
N ARG A 398 35.16 7.60 -0.49
CA ARG A 398 36.17 7.56 0.57
C ARG A 398 36.13 6.27 1.39
N THR A 399 34.94 5.73 1.65
CA THR A 399 34.77 4.54 2.49
C THR A 399 34.97 3.24 1.72
N CYS A 400 34.73 3.25 0.40
CA CYS A 400 34.81 2.04 -0.44
C CYS A 400 35.93 2.12 -1.51
N PRO A 401 37.19 2.47 -1.19
CA PRO A 401 38.23 2.61 -2.21
C PRO A 401 38.63 1.25 -2.81
N LEU A 402 38.62 0.19 -2.00
CA LEU A 402 39.01 -1.17 -2.40
C LEU A 402 37.88 -1.97 -3.05
N LEU A 403 36.63 -1.52 -2.93
CA LEU A 403 35.48 -2.23 -3.49
C LEU A 403 35.56 -2.17 -5.02
N ARG A 404 35.98 -3.24 -5.72
CA ARG A 404 36.10 -3.20 -7.20
C ARG A 404 34.85 -3.68 -7.95
N ASP A 405 33.94 -4.36 -7.25
CA ASP A 405 32.75 -4.93 -7.85
C ASP A 405 31.79 -3.85 -8.36
N LYS A 406 31.53 -3.85 -9.68
CA LYS A 406 30.65 -2.90 -10.35
C LYS A 406 29.19 -3.02 -9.90
N THR A 407 28.73 -4.24 -9.60
CA THR A 407 27.36 -4.55 -9.20
C THR A 407 27.11 -4.00 -7.81
N VAL A 408 28.03 -4.21 -6.86
CA VAL A 408 27.91 -3.65 -5.51
C VAL A 408 27.93 -2.12 -5.53
N ARG A 409 28.85 -1.51 -6.30
CA ARG A 409 28.88 -0.04 -6.46
C ARG A 409 27.60 0.51 -7.08
N ARG A 410 27.03 -0.19 -8.07
CA ARG A 410 25.74 0.15 -8.66
C ARG A 410 24.62 0.09 -7.62
N THR A 411 24.54 -0.97 -6.82
CA THR A 411 23.54 -1.11 -5.76
C THR A 411 23.64 0.00 -4.73
N LEU A 412 24.86 0.37 -4.29
CA LEU A 412 25.09 1.48 -3.37
C LEU A 412 24.66 2.82 -3.98
N TYR A 413 24.96 3.06 -5.26
CA TYR A 413 24.49 4.25 -5.95
C TYR A 413 22.96 4.32 -6.00
N LEU A 414 22.29 3.24 -6.43
CA LEU A 414 20.84 3.22 -6.58
C LEU A 414 20.12 3.45 -5.23
N SER A 415 20.56 2.75 -4.18
CA SER A 415 19.92 2.78 -2.86
C SER A 415 20.20 4.05 -2.07
N LEU A 416 21.40 4.64 -2.17
CA LEU A 416 21.81 5.74 -1.29
C LEU A 416 21.90 7.09 -1.99
N VAL A 417 22.19 7.14 -3.29
CA VAL A 417 22.41 8.39 -4.03
C VAL A 417 21.22 8.68 -4.95
N ARG A 418 20.87 7.73 -5.82
CA ARG A 418 19.78 7.90 -6.80
C ARG A 418 18.43 8.03 -6.11
N SER A 419 18.16 7.24 -5.07
CA SER A 419 16.95 7.34 -4.25
C SER A 419 16.67 8.77 -3.77
N GLN A 420 17.71 9.55 -3.42
CA GLN A 420 17.56 10.95 -3.02
C GLN A 420 17.20 11.88 -4.19
N LEU A 421 17.66 11.57 -5.41
CA LEU A 421 17.42 12.36 -6.62
C LEU A 421 16.06 12.06 -7.28
N CYS A 422 15.46 10.92 -6.95
CA CYS A 422 14.17 10.48 -7.47
C CYS A 422 13.04 10.61 -6.43
N TYR A 423 13.36 10.92 -5.17
CA TYR A 423 12.34 11.07 -4.14
C TYR A 423 11.32 12.16 -4.49
N ALA A 424 10.04 11.79 -4.54
CA ALA A 424 8.90 12.67 -4.82
C ALA A 424 9.02 13.47 -6.14
N SER A 425 9.67 12.91 -7.17
CA SER A 425 9.85 13.59 -8.46
C SER A 425 8.55 13.87 -9.21
N GLU A 426 7.46 13.22 -8.82
CA GLU A 426 6.10 13.47 -9.32
C GLU A 426 5.59 14.86 -8.90
N VAL A 427 6.12 15.40 -7.81
CA VAL A 427 5.80 16.74 -7.31
C VAL A 427 6.71 17.80 -7.91
N TRP A 428 8.00 17.48 -8.10
CA TRP A 428 9.01 18.42 -8.56
C TRP A 428 9.76 17.90 -9.78
N SER A 429 9.91 18.75 -10.80
CA SER A 429 10.71 18.41 -11.98
C SER A 429 11.56 19.62 -12.43
N PRO A 430 12.86 19.43 -12.74
CA PRO A 430 13.69 20.50 -13.24
C PRO A 430 13.21 20.95 -14.62
N HIS A 431 12.72 22.19 -14.72
CA HIS A 431 12.18 22.73 -15.96
C HIS A 431 13.25 23.41 -16.85
N THR A 432 14.33 23.94 -16.27
CA THR A 432 15.42 24.59 -17.03
C THR A 432 16.54 23.62 -17.38
N VAL A 433 17.23 23.86 -18.50
CA VAL A 433 18.41 23.08 -18.94
C VAL A 433 19.50 23.08 -17.86
N LYS A 434 19.69 24.21 -17.16
CA LYS A 434 20.65 24.35 -16.05
C LYS A 434 20.32 23.41 -14.90
N LEU A 435 19.07 23.37 -14.47
CA LEU A 435 18.62 22.49 -13.38
C LEU A 435 18.66 21.02 -13.79
N LYS A 436 18.21 20.68 -15.01
CA LYS A 436 18.31 19.33 -15.57
C LYS A 436 19.76 18.84 -15.56
N SER A 437 20.67 19.66 -16.08
CA SER A 437 22.11 19.37 -16.10
C SER A 437 22.70 19.22 -14.70
N ARG A 438 22.24 20.00 -13.73
CA ARG A 438 22.71 19.92 -12.34
C ARG A 438 22.38 18.57 -11.72
N VAL A 439 21.15 18.09 -11.86
CA VAL A 439 20.75 16.78 -11.33
C VAL A 439 21.50 15.67 -12.08
N GLU A 440 21.56 15.74 -13.41
CA GLU A 440 22.25 14.76 -14.25
C GLU A 440 23.75 14.68 -13.95
N SER A 441 24.38 15.79 -13.52
CA SER A 441 25.80 15.82 -13.15
C SER A 441 26.16 14.86 -12.01
N VAL A 442 25.19 14.53 -11.14
CA VAL A 442 25.41 13.58 -10.04
C VAL A 442 25.50 12.17 -10.60
N GLN A 443 24.58 11.76 -11.48
CA GLN A 443 24.63 10.47 -12.16
C GLN A 443 25.88 10.36 -13.05
N ARG A 444 26.26 11.42 -13.77
CA ARG A 444 27.52 11.44 -14.57
C ARG A 444 28.76 11.13 -13.72
N ARG A 445 28.83 11.67 -12.51
CA ARG A 445 29.93 11.43 -11.56
C ARG A 445 29.84 10.05 -10.90
N ALA A 446 28.64 9.57 -10.61
CA ALA A 446 28.42 8.27 -10.01
C ALA A 446 28.76 7.14 -10.99
N THR A 447 28.29 7.23 -12.24
CA THR A 447 28.57 6.23 -13.29
C THR A 447 30.07 6.07 -13.57
N ALA A 448 30.82 7.19 -13.60
CA ALA A 448 32.28 7.15 -13.73
C ALA A 448 32.96 6.46 -12.53
N TRP A 449 32.46 6.69 -11.32
CA TRP A 449 32.96 6.01 -10.12
C TRP A 449 32.63 4.51 -10.12
N ILE A 450 31.41 4.12 -10.50
CA ILE A 450 31.01 2.70 -10.53
C ILE A 450 31.91 1.91 -11.47
N LEU A 451 32.18 2.44 -12.67
CA LEU A 451 32.98 1.78 -13.69
C LEU A 451 34.50 1.98 -13.55
N GLN A 452 34.95 2.86 -12.65
CA GLN A 452 36.36 3.28 -12.54
C GLN A 452 36.94 3.83 -13.84
N SER A 453 36.09 4.32 -14.77
CA SER A 453 36.53 4.83 -16.06
C SER A 453 37.36 6.10 -15.88
N LYS A 454 38.52 6.17 -16.53
CA LYS A 454 39.33 7.39 -16.60
C LYS A 454 38.62 8.48 -17.41
N HIS A 455 39.05 9.72 -17.25
CA HIS A 455 38.51 10.82 -18.04
C HIS A 455 38.75 10.57 -19.54
N GLY A 456 37.71 10.72 -20.36
CA GLY A 456 37.77 10.51 -21.82
C GLY A 456 37.67 9.05 -22.28
N GLU A 457 37.80 8.06 -21.40
CA GLU A 457 37.79 6.63 -21.77
C GLU A 457 36.42 6.13 -22.25
N MET A 458 35.35 6.62 -21.61
CA MET A 458 33.97 6.27 -21.97
C MET A 458 33.10 7.51 -21.99
N THR A 459 32.24 7.63 -23.00
CA THR A 459 31.20 8.65 -23.04
C THR A 459 30.14 8.38 -21.97
N TYR A 460 29.37 9.41 -21.59
CA TYR A 460 28.30 9.23 -20.61
C TYR A 460 27.26 8.19 -21.07
N GLN A 461 26.89 8.20 -22.35
CA GLN A 461 25.95 7.24 -22.94
C GLN A 461 26.47 5.79 -22.84
N GLN A 462 27.75 5.56 -23.15
CA GLN A 462 28.37 4.25 -23.01
C GLN A 462 28.36 3.75 -21.55
N ARG A 463 28.60 4.65 -20.58
CA ARG A 463 28.54 4.29 -19.15
C ARG A 463 27.12 3.91 -18.71
N LEU A 464 26.10 4.60 -19.21
CA LEU A 464 24.69 4.27 -18.94
C LEU A 464 24.32 2.88 -19.48
N MET A 465 24.70 2.58 -20.73
CA MET A 465 24.49 1.26 -21.34
C MET A 465 25.18 0.14 -20.55
N ASN A 466 26.44 0.34 -20.14
CA ASN A 466 27.19 -0.64 -19.35
C ASN A 466 26.59 -0.93 -17.97
N LEU A 467 25.90 0.05 -17.40
CA LEU A 467 25.28 -0.06 -16.07
C LEU A 467 23.79 -0.38 -16.15
N ASN A 468 23.22 -0.52 -17.35
CA ASN A 468 21.78 -0.63 -17.56
C ASN A 468 21.02 0.43 -16.75
N LEU A 469 21.34 1.70 -17.00
CA LEU A 469 20.72 2.87 -16.38
C LEU A 469 20.16 3.80 -17.45
N LEU A 470 19.01 4.41 -17.18
CA LEU A 470 18.48 5.50 -18.00
C LEU A 470 19.01 6.85 -17.52
N PRO A 471 19.06 7.87 -18.40
CA PRO A 471 19.19 9.26 -17.97
C PRO A 471 18.12 9.62 -16.94
N LEU A 472 18.44 10.45 -15.94
CA LEU A 472 17.50 10.73 -14.85
C LEU A 472 16.25 11.50 -15.31
N CYS A 473 16.28 12.16 -16.47
CA CYS A 473 15.08 12.75 -17.05
C CYS A 473 14.02 11.70 -17.41
N TYR A 474 14.43 10.61 -18.08
CA TYR A 474 13.52 9.54 -18.46
C TYR A 474 13.02 8.75 -17.25
N GLU A 475 13.87 8.54 -16.23
CA GLU A 475 13.44 7.89 -14.98
C GLU A 475 12.33 8.68 -14.27
N ARG A 476 12.37 10.01 -14.31
CA ARG A 476 11.30 10.85 -13.77
C ARG A 476 10.05 10.78 -14.64
N GLU A 477 10.19 10.83 -15.96
CA GLU A 477 9.06 10.65 -16.89
C GLU A 477 8.36 9.30 -16.67
N ILE A 478 9.09 8.22 -16.41
CA ILE A 478 8.51 6.92 -16.05
C ILE A 478 7.78 6.96 -14.71
N SER A 479 8.26 7.75 -13.74
CA SER A 479 7.60 7.89 -12.44
C SER A 479 6.34 8.77 -12.51
N ASP A 480 6.28 9.67 -13.51
CA ASP A 480 5.13 10.53 -13.78
C ASP A 480 3.99 9.81 -14.57
N LEU A 481 4.28 8.66 -15.18
CA LEU A 481 3.33 7.81 -15.92
C LEU A 481 2.58 6.84 -15.00
#